data_AF-A0A2S2P4F6-F1
#
_entry.id   AF-A0A2S2P4F6-F1
#
_cell.length_a   1.000
_cell.length_b   1.000
_cell.length_c   1.000
_cell.angle_alpha   90.00
_cell.angle_beta   90.00
_cell.angle_gamma   90.00
#
_symmetry.space_group_name_H-M   'P 1'
#
loop_
_entity.id
_entity.type
_entity.pdbx_description
1 polymer ?
#
loop_
_entity_poly.entity_id
_entity_poly.type
_entity_poly.pdbx_seq_one_letter_code
_entity_poly.pdbx_strand_id
1 'polypeptide(L)'
;MDFNYENCIKEGLKNLTITSTVENKNEEEYFKEVMQQDDTGVNILKRLSGNDLPTFYVPQVTEEVNNFKTQLRAEARGRIFERELSRLLTSEELKYMWSLLLEHHTPLNNFIHNQYINYKNFIQVKQKLSDKYKSFFNPSIFLQLQDSKIKGF
;
A
#
# COMPACT_ATOMS: atom_id res chain seq x y z
N MET A 1 19.43 9.30 55.77
CA MET A 1 18.16 9.77 55.17
C MET A 1 17.31 8.53 54.99
N ASP A 2 16.41 8.27 55.93
CA ASP A 2 15.59 7.06 55.91
C ASP A 2 14.44 7.25 54.93
N PHE A 3 14.51 6.52 53.82
CA PHE A 3 13.50 6.56 52.77
C PHE A 3 12.23 5.87 53.29
N ASN A 4 11.28 6.66 53.80
CA ASN A 4 10.03 6.14 54.36
C ASN A 4 9.08 5.73 53.23
N TYR A 5 9.23 4.47 52.80
CA TYR A 5 8.44 3.84 51.74
C TYR A 5 6.93 3.93 51.97
N GLU A 6 6.48 3.82 53.23
CA GLU A 6 5.07 3.96 53.56
C GLU A 6 4.52 5.35 53.26
N ASN A 7 5.30 6.41 53.49
CA ASN A 7 4.90 7.76 53.14
C ASN A 7 4.84 7.97 51.63
N CYS A 8 5.78 7.41 50.87
CA CYS A 8 5.76 7.48 49.41
C CYS A 8 4.53 6.77 48.80
N ILE A 9 4.15 5.62 49.36
CA ILE A 9 2.93 4.93 48.92
C ILE A 9 1.68 5.74 49.28
N LYS A 10 1.60 6.27 50.51
CA LYS A 10 0.44 7.07 50.95
C LYS A 10 0.26 8.34 50.11
N GLU A 11 1.35 9.01 49.76
CA GLU A 11 1.36 10.16 48.84
C GLU A 11 0.98 9.74 47.41
N GLY A 12 1.56 8.65 46.90
CA GLY A 12 1.24 8.13 45.57
C GLY A 12 -0.22 7.71 45.41
N LEU A 13 -0.81 7.09 46.43
CA LEU A 13 -2.21 6.69 46.43
C LEU A 13 -3.16 7.88 46.55
N LYS A 14 -2.83 8.92 47.31
CA LYS A 14 -3.58 10.20 47.31
C LYS A 14 -3.58 10.87 45.93
N ASN A 15 -2.51 10.72 45.16
CA ASN A 15 -2.40 11.28 43.82
C ASN A 15 -3.08 10.42 42.75
N LEU A 16 -3.41 9.16 43.06
CA LEU A 16 -4.13 8.22 42.19
C LEU A 16 -5.63 8.13 42.50
N THR A 17 -6.11 8.72 43.59
CA THR A 17 -7.55 8.87 43.78
C THR A 17 -8.05 9.88 42.76
N ILE A 18 -8.70 9.35 41.71
CA ILE A 18 -9.51 10.13 40.79
C ILE A 18 -10.53 10.87 41.68
N THR A 19 -10.30 12.16 41.90
CA THR A 19 -11.34 13.02 42.46
C THR A 19 -12.47 12.97 41.44
N SER A 20 -13.57 12.31 41.80
CA SER A 20 -14.83 12.38 41.06
C SER A 20 -15.39 13.79 41.22
N THR A 21 -14.71 14.75 40.60
CA THR A 21 -15.05 16.17 40.59
C THR A 21 -15.36 16.55 39.16
N VAL A 22 -16.41 15.94 38.61
CA VAL A 22 -17.39 16.67 37.80
C VAL A 22 -18.73 16.00 38.09
N GLU A 23 -19.70 16.83 38.46
CA GLU A 23 -21.10 16.48 38.68
C GLU A 23 -21.61 15.50 37.62
N ASN A 24 -22.51 14.59 38.01
CA ASN A 24 -23.25 13.69 37.12
C ASN A 24 -24.01 14.48 36.04
N LYS A 25 -23.31 14.97 35.02
CA LYS A 25 -23.89 15.20 33.72
C LYS A 25 -24.09 13.81 33.15
N ASN A 26 -25.34 13.46 32.90
CA ASN A 26 -25.74 12.17 32.40
C ASN A 26 -24.85 11.83 31.19
N GLU A 27 -24.10 10.73 31.23
CA GLU A 27 -23.13 10.38 30.19
C GLU A 27 -23.79 10.37 28.80
N GLU A 28 -25.09 10.07 28.75
CA GLU A 28 -25.92 10.16 27.56
C GLU A 28 -26.06 11.57 26.99
N GLU A 29 -26.14 12.60 27.82
CA GLU A 29 -26.24 14.00 27.39
C GLU A 29 -24.92 14.44 26.76
N TYR A 30 -23.80 14.08 27.38
CA TYR A 30 -22.48 14.29 26.81
C TYR A 30 -22.31 13.53 25.49
N PHE A 31 -22.76 12.27 25.44
CA PHE A 31 -22.70 11.46 24.23
C PHE A 31 -23.56 12.04 23.10
N LYS A 32 -24.74 12.57 23.43
CA LYS A 32 -25.63 13.26 22.48
C LYS A 32 -25.01 14.57 22.01
N GLU A 33 -24.39 15.35 22.89
CA GLU A 33 -23.70 16.60 22.54
C GLU A 33 -22.52 16.36 21.60
N VAL A 34 -21.72 15.32 21.86
CA VAL A 34 -20.59 14.92 21.00
C VAL A 34 -21.05 14.34 19.67
N MET A 35 -22.14 13.56 19.64
CA MET A 35 -22.70 13.00 18.40
C MET A 35 -23.48 14.02 17.56
N GLN A 36 -23.97 15.11 18.16
CA GLN A 36 -24.59 16.24 17.46
C GLN A 36 -23.57 17.18 16.85
N GLN A 37 -22.30 17.13 17.28
CA GLN A 37 -21.21 17.76 16.54
C GLN A 37 -20.94 16.90 15.31
N ASP A 38 -21.50 17.31 14.17
CA ASP A 38 -21.19 16.71 12.87
C ASP A 38 -19.69 16.84 12.60
N ASP A 39 -18.94 15.84 13.02
CA ASP A 39 -17.50 15.77 12.84
C ASP A 39 -17.20 15.46 11.37
N THR A 40 -17.30 16.50 10.54
CA THR A 40 -16.58 16.54 9.27
C THR A 40 -15.13 16.15 9.56
N GLY A 41 -14.51 15.37 8.66
CA GLY A 41 -13.18 14.80 8.91
C GLY A 41 -12.12 15.82 9.37
N VAL A 42 -12.32 17.10 9.06
CA VAL A 42 -11.49 18.23 9.50
C VAL A 42 -11.42 18.38 11.03
N ASN A 43 -12.53 18.17 11.75
CA ASN A 43 -12.57 18.29 13.21
C ASN A 43 -11.87 17.11 13.91
N ILE A 44 -11.99 15.91 13.33
CA ILE A 44 -11.26 14.71 13.77
C ILE A 44 -9.76 14.92 13.61
N LEU A 45 -9.32 15.45 12.47
CA LEU A 45 -7.91 15.76 12.23
C LEU A 45 -7.36 16.84 13.16
N LYS A 46 -8.16 17.86 13.50
CA LYS A 46 -7.75 18.91 14.42
C LYS A 46 -7.51 18.37 15.82
N ARG A 47 -8.34 17.43 16.29
CA ARG A 47 -8.11 16.70 17.56
C ARG A 47 -6.88 15.80 17.53
N LEU A 48 -6.60 15.16 16.38
CA LEU A 48 -5.43 14.30 16.21
C LEU A 48 -4.12 15.09 16.03
N SER A 49 -4.19 16.32 15.53
CA SER A 49 -3.02 17.18 15.26
C SER A 49 -2.25 17.65 16.50
N GLY A 50 -2.80 17.44 17.70
CA GLY A 50 -2.13 17.71 18.98
C GLY A 50 -1.24 16.57 19.48
N ASN A 51 -1.31 15.39 18.84
CA ASN A 51 -0.47 14.23 19.15
C ASN A 51 0.49 14.00 17.98
N ASP A 52 1.72 13.52 18.22
CA ASP A 52 2.76 13.17 17.22
C ASP A 52 2.35 12.06 16.23
N LEU A 53 1.05 11.82 16.04
CA LEU A 53 0.52 10.81 15.15
C LEU A 53 0.54 11.31 13.70
N PRO A 54 1.14 10.55 12.77
CA PRO A 54 1.04 10.87 11.35
C PRO A 54 -0.42 10.92 10.91
N THR A 55 -0.79 11.97 10.19
CA THR A 55 -2.14 12.12 9.64
C THR A 55 -2.33 11.15 8.46
N PHE A 56 -2.96 9.99 8.69
CA PHE A 56 -3.16 8.96 7.67
C PHE A 56 -4.30 9.25 6.68
N TYR A 57 -5.23 10.12 7.07
CA TYR A 57 -6.40 10.45 6.28
C TYR A 57 -6.46 11.96 6.09
N VAL A 58 -6.53 12.41 4.84
CA VAL A 58 -6.88 13.78 4.51
C VAL A 58 -8.29 13.74 3.93
N PRO A 59 -9.31 14.27 4.64
CA PRO A 59 -10.67 14.27 4.13
C PRO A 59 -10.72 14.94 2.77
N GLN A 60 -11.48 14.34 1.87
CA GLN A 60 -11.77 14.98 0.59
C GLN A 60 -12.52 16.27 0.89
N VAL A 61 -11.93 17.41 0.49
CA VAL A 61 -12.55 18.73 0.66
C VAL A 61 -13.85 18.72 -0.14
N THR A 62 -14.98 18.63 0.55
CA THR A 62 -16.34 18.54 0.00
C THR A 62 -16.90 19.90 -0.42
N GLU A 63 -16.23 21.00 -0.07
CA GLU A 63 -16.68 22.35 -0.41
C GLU A 63 -16.47 22.66 -1.90
N GLU A 64 -17.53 23.18 -2.54
CA GLU A 64 -17.61 23.65 -3.93
C GLU A 64 -16.60 24.77 -4.28
N VAL A 65 -15.84 25.25 -3.30
CA VAL A 65 -15.03 26.47 -3.36
C VAL A 65 -13.73 26.30 -4.18
N ASN A 66 -13.36 25.08 -4.59
CA ASN A 66 -12.15 24.88 -5.40
C ASN A 66 -12.27 23.78 -6.46
N ASN A 67 -13.31 23.82 -7.30
CA ASN A 67 -13.44 22.95 -8.49
C ASN A 67 -12.14 22.85 -9.30
N PHE A 68 -11.43 23.97 -9.46
CA PHE A 68 -10.15 24.02 -10.15
C PHE A 68 -9.06 23.14 -9.50
N LYS A 69 -8.90 23.17 -8.18
CA LYS A 69 -7.90 22.34 -7.48
C LYS A 69 -8.25 20.86 -7.56
N THR A 70 -9.54 20.53 -7.48
CA THR A 70 -10.01 19.15 -7.61
C THR A 70 -9.75 18.62 -9.02
N GLN A 71 -10.06 19.41 -10.04
CA GLN A 71 -9.78 19.07 -11.44
C GLN A 71 -8.28 18.92 -11.70
N LEU A 72 -7.45 19.84 -11.20
CA LEU A 72 -5.99 19.75 -11.34
C LEU A 72 -5.42 18.48 -10.69
N ARG A 73 -5.93 18.10 -9.51
CA ARG A 73 -5.53 16.82 -8.86
C ARG A 73 -5.98 15.62 -9.67
N ALA A 74 -7.21 15.64 -10.20
CA ALA A 74 -7.73 14.56 -11.04
C ALA A 74 -6.89 14.41 -12.32
N GLU A 75 -6.54 15.52 -12.97
CA GLU A 75 -5.69 15.56 -14.14
C GLU A 75 -4.26 15.07 -13.83
N ALA A 76 -3.66 15.52 -12.73
CA ALA A 76 -2.35 15.05 -12.29
C ALA A 76 -2.36 13.54 -11.99
N ARG A 77 -3.40 13.03 -11.33
CA ARG A 77 -3.59 11.60 -11.10
C ARG A 77 -3.76 10.85 -12.42
N GLY A 78 -4.53 11.38 -13.36
CA GLY A 78 -4.71 10.82 -14.70
C GLY A 78 -3.38 10.67 -15.42
N ARG A 79 -2.55 11.71 -15.44
CA ARG A 79 -1.20 11.67 -16.05
C ARG A 79 -0.28 10.64 -15.40
N ILE A 80 -0.29 10.56 -14.06
CA ILE A 80 0.52 9.56 -13.34
C ILE A 80 0.04 8.15 -13.72
N PHE A 81 -1.27 7.93 -13.73
CA PHE A 81 -1.86 6.66 -14.11
C PHE A 81 -1.55 6.27 -15.55
N GLU A 82 -1.66 7.21 -16.50
CA GLU A 82 -1.26 7.00 -17.91
C GLU A 82 0.22 6.65 -18.03
N ARG A 83 1.09 7.32 -17.26
CA ARG A 83 2.52 7.01 -17.22
C ARG A 83 2.78 5.59 -16.73
N GLU A 84 2.15 5.18 -15.62
CA GLU A 84 2.28 3.82 -15.10
C GLU A 84 1.67 2.77 -16.04
N LEU A 85 0.52 3.06 -16.65
CA LEU A 85 -0.08 2.19 -17.67
C LEU A 85 0.83 2.02 -18.89
N SER A 86 1.45 3.09 -19.37
CA SER A 86 2.37 3.02 -20.50
C SER A 86 3.63 2.19 -20.19
N ARG A 87 3.99 2.08 -18.91
CA ARG A 87 5.09 1.23 -18.42
C ARG A 87 4.70 -0.26 -18.39
N LEU A 88 3.43 -0.57 -18.17
CA LEU A 88 2.93 -1.94 -18.19
C LEU A 88 2.90 -2.51 -19.60
N LEU A 89 3.18 -3.82 -19.71
CA LEU A 89 3.13 -4.51 -20.99
C LEU A 89 1.69 -4.59 -21.50
N THR A 90 1.48 -4.26 -22.78
CA THR A 90 0.18 -4.46 -23.44
C THR A 90 -0.01 -5.94 -23.81
N SER A 91 -1.25 -6.31 -24.14
CA SER A 91 -1.56 -7.69 -24.56
C SER A 91 -0.83 -8.08 -25.86
N GLU A 92 -0.66 -7.14 -26.79
CA GLU A 92 0.07 -7.34 -28.04
C GLU A 92 1.56 -7.53 -27.79
N GLU A 93 2.15 -6.69 -26.92
CA GLU A 93 3.54 -6.83 -26.51
C GLU A 93 3.81 -8.17 -25.82
N LEU A 94 2.86 -8.67 -25.03
CA LEU A 94 2.95 -9.98 -24.38
C LEU A 94 2.92 -11.12 -25.41
N LYS A 95 2.03 -11.04 -26.41
CA LYS A 95 1.98 -12.01 -27.51
C LYS A 95 3.27 -12.01 -28.31
N TYR A 96 3.84 -10.83 -28.56
CA TYR A 96 5.14 -10.71 -29.22
C TYR A 96 6.24 -11.39 -28.41
N MET A 97 6.34 -11.10 -27.11
CA MET A 97 7.30 -11.76 -26.22
C MET A 97 7.14 -13.29 -26.23
N TRP A 98 5.89 -13.78 -26.21
CA TRP A 98 5.60 -15.21 -26.31
C TRP A 98 6.08 -15.82 -27.63
N SER A 99 5.84 -15.16 -28.76
CA SER A 99 6.32 -15.63 -30.06
C SER A 99 7.85 -15.74 -30.12
N LEU A 100 8.58 -14.78 -29.55
CA LEU A 100 10.05 -14.82 -29.46
C LEU A 100 10.55 -15.97 -28.59
N LEU A 101 9.87 -16.26 -27.49
CA LEU A 101 10.20 -17.41 -26.64
C LEU A 101 9.99 -18.72 -27.39
N LEU A 102 8.93 -18.81 -28.17
CA LEU A 102 8.61 -19.98 -28.98
C LEU A 102 9.63 -20.19 -30.11
N GLU A 103 10.12 -19.10 -30.72
CA GLU A 103 11.19 -19.16 -31.74
C GLU A 103 12.51 -19.68 -31.15
N HIS A 104 12.87 -19.21 -29.95
CA HIS A 104 14.14 -19.54 -29.28
C HIS A 104 14.08 -20.75 -28.34
N HIS A 105 13.03 -21.58 -28.44
CA HIS A 105 12.93 -22.80 -27.66
C HIS A 105 14.10 -23.74 -27.97
N THR A 106 14.53 -24.49 -26.96
CA THR A 106 15.58 -25.50 -27.09
C THR A 106 14.91 -26.83 -27.42
N PRO A 107 15.06 -27.36 -28.65
CA PRO A 107 14.48 -28.66 -28.99
C PRO A 107 15.19 -29.74 -28.18
N LEU A 108 14.41 -30.48 -27.38
CA LEU A 108 14.87 -31.66 -26.67
C LEU A 108 14.32 -32.89 -27.40
N ASN A 109 15.20 -33.67 -28.03
CA ASN A 109 14.87 -34.76 -28.95
C ASN A 109 13.89 -35.84 -28.41
N ASN A 110 13.61 -35.87 -27.10
CA ASN A 110 12.81 -36.90 -26.45
C ASN A 110 11.52 -36.41 -25.75
N PHE A 111 11.18 -35.13 -25.81
CA PHE A 111 9.97 -34.60 -25.13
C PHE A 111 9.15 -33.73 -26.07
N ILE A 112 8.24 -34.36 -26.81
CA ILE A 112 7.38 -33.72 -27.82
C ILE A 112 6.35 -32.75 -27.19
N HIS A 113 6.02 -32.91 -25.91
CA HIS A 113 4.94 -32.15 -25.26
C HIS A 113 5.38 -30.91 -24.48
N ASN A 114 6.66 -30.77 -24.14
CA ASN A 114 7.13 -29.68 -23.30
C ASN A 114 8.10 -28.77 -24.05
N GLN A 115 7.81 -27.47 -24.05
CA GLN A 115 8.73 -26.46 -24.57
C GLN A 115 9.74 -26.11 -23.46
N TYR A 116 11.02 -26.28 -23.76
CA TYR A 116 12.10 -25.91 -22.86
C TYR A 116 12.90 -24.76 -23.45
N ILE A 117 13.54 -23.97 -22.60
CA ILE A 117 14.47 -22.92 -23.02
C ILE A 117 15.73 -23.01 -22.17
N ASN A 118 16.90 -23.02 -22.81
CA ASN A 118 18.18 -22.89 -22.10
C ASN A 118 18.38 -21.44 -21.66
N TYR A 119 19.09 -21.22 -20.56
CA TYR A 119 19.45 -19.90 -20.07
C TYR A 119 20.19 -19.04 -21.11
N LYS A 120 21.03 -19.65 -21.96
CA LYS A 120 21.68 -18.93 -23.06
C LYS A 120 20.68 -18.35 -24.06
N ASN A 121 19.67 -19.13 -24.44
CA ASN A 121 18.60 -18.69 -25.34
C ASN A 121 17.69 -17.66 -24.64
N PHE A 122 17.43 -17.83 -23.35
CA PHE A 122 16.71 -16.86 -22.54
C PHE A 122 17.40 -15.49 -22.53
N ILE A 123 18.73 -15.45 -22.41
CA ILE A 123 19.51 -14.20 -22.51
C ILE A 123 19.39 -13.59 -23.91
N GLN A 124 19.43 -14.39 -24.98
CA GLN A 124 19.26 -13.90 -26.35
C GLN A 124 17.90 -13.25 -26.56
N VAL A 125 16.82 -13.87 -26.07
CA VAL A 125 15.47 -13.28 -26.09
C VAL A 125 15.46 -11.97 -25.31
N LYS A 126 16.07 -11.93 -24.13
CA LYS A 126 16.18 -10.71 -23.32
C LYS A 126 16.91 -9.57 -24.04
N GLN A 127 17.92 -9.88 -24.86
CA GLN A 127 18.65 -8.89 -25.65
C GLN A 127 17.84 -8.36 -26.84
N LYS A 128 16.96 -9.19 -27.43
CA LYS A 128 16.06 -8.77 -28.51
C LYS A 128 14.88 -7.93 -28.01
N LEU A 129 14.45 -8.12 -26.77
CA LEU A 129 13.34 -7.38 -26.17
C LEU A 129 13.75 -5.95 -25.78
N SER A 130 12.82 -5.01 -25.92
CA SER A 130 13.04 -3.61 -25.54
C SER A 130 13.14 -3.41 -24.02
N ASP A 131 13.57 -2.23 -23.57
CA ASP A 131 13.78 -1.92 -22.15
C ASP A 131 12.52 -2.09 -21.29
N LYS A 132 11.33 -1.93 -21.88
CA LYS A 132 10.04 -2.12 -21.21
C LYS A 132 9.88 -3.53 -20.66
N TYR A 133 10.32 -4.53 -21.42
CA TYR A 133 10.22 -5.94 -21.03
C TYR A 133 11.22 -6.32 -19.94
N LYS A 134 12.33 -5.60 -19.79
CA LYS A 134 13.39 -5.95 -18.83
C LYS A 134 12.92 -5.96 -17.39
N SER A 135 11.96 -5.10 -17.03
CA SER A 135 11.39 -5.08 -15.68
C SER A 135 10.61 -6.36 -15.36
N PHE A 136 9.99 -6.96 -16.38
CA PHE A 136 9.15 -8.16 -16.26
C PHE A 136 9.90 -9.44 -16.62
N PHE A 137 11.03 -9.36 -17.33
CA PHE A 137 11.78 -10.52 -17.82
C PHE A 137 13.13 -10.64 -17.10
N ASN A 138 13.03 -10.96 -15.81
CA ASN A 138 14.17 -11.08 -14.91
C ASN A 138 14.76 -12.51 -14.91
N PRO A 139 16.08 -12.66 -14.68
CA PRO A 139 16.70 -13.98 -14.54
C PRO A 139 16.06 -14.84 -13.43
N SER A 140 15.51 -14.21 -12.39
CA SER A 140 14.78 -14.92 -11.33
C SER A 140 13.58 -15.71 -11.86
N ILE A 141 12.92 -15.23 -12.92
CA ILE A 141 11.78 -15.92 -13.54
C ILE A 141 12.23 -17.21 -14.20
N PHE A 142 13.40 -17.21 -14.85
CA PHE A 142 13.96 -18.43 -15.42
C PHE A 142 14.13 -19.54 -14.38
N LEU A 143 14.63 -19.18 -13.18
CA LEU A 143 14.78 -20.11 -12.07
C LEU A 143 13.44 -20.55 -11.49
N GLN A 144 12.49 -19.63 -11.37
CA GLN A 144 11.12 -19.93 -10.92
C GLN A 144 10.42 -20.91 -11.87
N LEU A 145 10.61 -20.79 -13.19
CA LEU A 145 10.04 -21.71 -14.18
C LEU A 145 10.61 -23.14 -14.07
N GLN A 146 11.84 -23.29 -13.56
CA GLN A 146 12.47 -24.59 -13.36
C GLN A 146 12.01 -25.28 -12.07
N ASP A 147 11.56 -24.50 -11.08
CA ASP A 147 11.10 -25.03 -9.81
C ASP A 147 9.71 -25.65 -10.00
N SER A 148 9.66 -26.98 -10.05
CA SER A 148 8.46 -27.80 -10.29
C SER A 148 7.33 -27.57 -9.27
N LYS A 149 7.58 -26.76 -8.24
CA LYS A 149 6.64 -26.36 -7.18
C LYS A 149 5.60 -25.33 -7.61
N ILE A 150 5.74 -24.68 -8.78
CA ILE A 150 4.69 -23.79 -9.32
C ILE A 150 3.51 -24.59 -9.91
N LYS A 151 3.60 -25.94 -9.97
CA LYS A 151 2.41 -26.81 -10.11
C LYS A 151 1.65 -26.88 -8.78
N GLY A 152 1.03 -25.77 -8.40
CA GLY A 152 0.06 -25.68 -7.32
C GLY A 152 -1.15 -24.93 -7.83
N PHE A 153 -2.22 -25.69 -8.10
CA PHE A 153 -3.57 -25.32 -8.57
C PHE A 153 -3.73 -25.13 -10.09
#